data_AF-A0A1Q3GMD4-F1
#
_entry.id   AF-A0A1Q3GMD4-F1
#
_cell.length_a   1.000
_cell.length_b   1.000
_cell.length_c   1.000
_cell.angle_alpha   90.00
_cell.angle_beta   90.00
_cell.angle_gamma   90.00
#
_symmetry.space_group_name_H-M   'P 1'
#
loop_
_entity.id
_entity.type
_entity.pdbx_description
1 polymer ?
#
loop_
_entity_poly.entity_id
_entity_poly.type
_entity_poly.pdbx_seq_one_letter_code
_entity_poly.pdbx_strand_id
1 'polypeptide(L)'
;MSKLPIKTHGSLLLMSFVTWGFFVLVGLPDYGQSWSYDLTVVVVIAITVLYVPLGAFLLKKMFPTKDYFRSSLWLAFYLTIPLFTYDTVFIGVIGGEGLKFLPKYWYLTFFYFSFWVQFPLIGLLLEKNLQEKNALG
;
A
#
# COMPACT_ATOMS: atom_id res chain seq x y z
N MET A 1 -6.84 3.68 22.19
CA MET A 1 -6.91 3.40 20.74
C MET A 1 -8.38 3.33 20.36
N SER A 2 -8.87 4.18 19.46
CA SER A 2 -10.21 3.96 18.88
C SER A 2 -10.16 2.64 18.12
N LYS A 3 -10.99 1.68 18.51
CA LYS A 3 -11.04 0.38 17.83
C LYS A 3 -11.66 0.61 16.45
N LEU A 4 -10.95 0.22 15.39
CA LEU A 4 -11.54 0.24 14.05
C LEU A 4 -12.72 -0.74 14.02
N PRO A 5 -13.83 -0.40 13.32
CA PRO A 5 -14.93 -1.33 13.14
C PRO A 5 -14.46 -2.60 12.44
N ILE A 6 -14.99 -3.76 12.82
CA ILE A 6 -14.68 -5.05 12.17
C ILE A 6 -14.91 -5.02 10.66
N LYS A 7 -15.95 -4.29 10.22
CA LYS A 7 -16.24 -4.05 8.81
C LYS A 7 -15.08 -3.37 8.08
N THR A 8 -14.44 -2.38 8.71
CA THR A 8 -13.29 -1.67 8.14
C THR A 8 -12.09 -2.60 8.00
N HIS A 9 -11.82 -3.45 9.00
CA HIS A 9 -10.77 -4.46 8.90
C HIS A 9 -10.99 -5.42 7.72
N GLY A 10 -12.21 -5.93 7.56
CA GLY A 10 -12.57 -6.78 6.43
C GLY A 10 -12.41 -6.09 5.07
N SER A 11 -12.83 -4.82 4.96
CA SER A 11 -12.66 -4.04 3.72
C SER A 11 -11.19 -3.77 3.40
N LEU A 12 -10.35 -3.49 4.41
CA LEU A 12 -8.92 -3.27 4.21
C LEU A 12 -8.20 -4.55 3.77
N LEU A 13 -8.54 -5.71 4.35
CA LEU A 13 -8.02 -7.01 3.93
C LEU A 13 -8.42 -7.35 2.50
N LEU A 14 -9.69 -7.17 2.15
CA LEU A 14 -10.17 -7.40 0.78
C LEU A 14 -9.46 -6.48 -0.22
N MET A 15 -9.31 -5.20 0.12
CA MET A 15 -8.58 -4.24 -0.70
C MET A 15 -7.13 -4.69 -0.92
N SER A 16 -6.43 -5.09 0.15
CA SER A 16 -5.05 -5.58 0.04
C SER A 16 -4.92 -6.82 -0.86
N PHE A 17 -5.89 -7.75 -0.78
CA PHE A 17 -5.92 -8.94 -1.61
C PHE A 17 -6.18 -8.61 -3.08
N VAL A 18 -7.12 -7.70 -3.35
CA VAL A 18 -7.40 -7.24 -4.72
C VAL A 18 -6.20 -6.50 -5.31
N THR A 19 -5.56 -5.63 -4.53
CA THR A 19 -4.33 -4.94 -4.94
C THR A 19 -3.21 -5.92 -5.26
N TRP A 20 -2.98 -6.91 -4.38
CA TRP A 20 -2.01 -7.98 -4.63
C TRP A 20 -2.32 -8.72 -5.93
N GLY A 21 -3.57 -9.15 -6.12
CA GLY A 21 -3.99 -9.86 -7.34
C GLY A 21 -3.78 -9.02 -8.60
N PHE A 22 -4.03 -7.71 -8.54
CA PHE A 22 -3.74 -6.81 -9.65
C PHE A 22 -2.24 -6.77 -9.98
N PHE A 23 -1.37 -6.68 -8.97
CA PHE A 23 0.08 -6.72 -9.19
C PHE A 23 0.56 -8.04 -9.79
N VAL A 24 0.04 -9.17 -9.31
CA VAL A 24 0.33 -10.49 -9.90
C VAL A 24 -0.05 -10.50 -11.38
N LEU A 25 -1.29 -10.10 -11.70
CA LEU A 25 -1.81 -10.12 -13.07
C LEU A 25 -1.02 -9.24 -14.02
N VAL A 26 -0.68 -8.02 -13.60
CA VAL A 26 0.14 -7.09 -14.40
C VAL A 26 1.56 -7.64 -14.57
N GLY A 27 2.10 -8.28 -13.55
CA GLY A 27 3.44 -8.86 -13.58
C GLY A 27 3.56 -10.20 -14.30
N LEU A 28 2.48 -10.80 -14.82
CA LEU A 28 2.58 -12.11 -15.47
C LEU A 28 3.56 -12.12 -16.67
N PRO A 29 4.26 -13.25 -16.91
CA PRO A 29 4.15 -14.53 -16.20
C PRO A 29 5.05 -14.67 -14.96
N ASP A 30 6.06 -13.81 -14.80
CA ASP A 30 7.14 -13.97 -13.82
C ASP A 30 7.18 -12.86 -12.76
N TYR A 31 6.00 -12.30 -12.50
CA TYR A 31 5.78 -11.19 -11.57
C TYR A 31 6.64 -9.95 -11.88
N GLY A 32 6.91 -9.70 -13.15
CA GLY A 32 7.66 -8.53 -13.66
C GLY A 32 9.17 -8.72 -13.72
N GLN A 33 9.71 -9.91 -13.45
CA GLN A 33 11.16 -10.14 -13.51
C GLN A 33 11.73 -10.04 -14.92
N SER A 34 10.91 -10.31 -15.93
CA SER A 34 11.27 -10.17 -17.34
C SER A 34 11.27 -8.72 -17.83
N TRP A 35 10.80 -7.76 -17.02
CA TRP A 35 10.80 -6.36 -17.40
C TRP A 35 12.21 -5.79 -17.46
N SER A 36 12.44 -4.82 -18.34
CA SER A 36 13.67 -4.06 -18.29
C SER A 36 13.76 -3.27 -16.99
N TYR A 37 14.98 -2.96 -16.56
CA TYR A 37 15.21 -2.14 -15.38
C TYR A 37 14.51 -0.77 -15.49
N ASP A 38 14.63 -0.11 -16.65
CA ASP A 38 14.01 1.20 -16.89
C ASP A 38 12.49 1.16 -16.80
N LEU A 39 11.85 0.12 -17.38
CA LEU A 39 10.41 -0.06 -17.27
C LEU A 39 9.99 -0.28 -15.82
N THR A 40 10.74 -1.08 -15.07
CA THR A 40 10.49 -1.34 -13.65
C THR A 40 10.56 -0.04 -12.84
N VAL A 41 11.58 0.79 -13.07
CA VAL A 41 11.72 2.10 -12.41
C VAL A 41 10.54 3.02 -12.74
N VAL A 42 10.15 3.12 -14.01
CA VAL A 42 9.00 3.93 -14.44
C VAL A 42 7.72 3.46 -13.76
N VAL A 43 7.47 2.15 -13.71
CA VAL A 43 6.30 1.57 -13.04
C VAL A 43 6.33 1.86 -11.54
N VAL A 44 7.48 1.71 -10.88
CA VAL A 44 7.63 2.04 -9.46
C VAL A 44 7.27 3.50 -9.16
N ILE A 45 7.78 4.43 -9.97
CA ILE A 45 7.47 5.86 -9.85
C ILE A 45 5.98 6.11 -10.12
N ALA A 46 5.43 5.55 -11.19
CA ALA A 46 4.04 5.75 -11.57
C ALA A 46 3.06 5.28 -10.49
N ILE A 47 3.30 4.08 -9.93
CA ILE A 47 2.52 3.55 -8.82
C ILE A 47 2.68 4.45 -7.58
N THR A 48 3.91 4.84 -7.23
CA THR A 48 4.16 5.72 -6.08
C THR A 48 3.37 7.02 -6.21
N VAL A 49 3.40 7.67 -7.38
CA VAL A 49 2.65 8.90 -7.65
C VAL A 49 1.14 8.65 -7.59
N LEU A 50 0.65 7.56 -8.19
CA LEU A 50 -0.77 7.18 -8.17
C LEU A 50 -1.31 6.98 -6.75
N TYR A 51 -0.50 6.42 -5.86
CA TYR A 51 -0.89 6.19 -4.47
C TYR A 51 -1.02 7.47 -3.64
N VAL A 52 -0.56 8.62 -4.12
CA VAL A 52 -0.76 9.92 -3.43
C VAL A 52 -2.24 10.32 -3.40
N PRO A 53 -2.92 10.56 -4.54
CA PRO A 53 -4.34 10.87 -4.54
C PRO A 53 -5.20 9.68 -4.10
N LEU A 54 -4.80 8.44 -4.43
CA LEU A 54 -5.53 7.25 -4.01
C LEU A 54 -5.49 7.06 -2.49
N GLY A 55 -4.32 7.21 -1.86
CA GLY A 55 -4.17 7.14 -0.41
C GLY A 55 -5.05 8.18 0.30
N ALA A 56 -5.07 9.41 -0.21
CA ALA A 56 -5.94 10.45 0.32
C ALA A 56 -7.44 10.11 0.17
N PHE A 57 -7.83 9.52 -0.96
CA PHE A 57 -9.19 9.04 -1.19
C PHE A 57 -9.56 7.90 -0.23
N LEU A 58 -8.71 6.88 -0.09
CA LEU A 58 -8.94 5.72 0.79
C LEU A 58 -9.08 6.16 2.25
N LEU A 59 -8.23 7.08 2.71
CA LEU A 59 -8.30 7.65 4.06
C LEU A 59 -9.65 8.33 4.33
N LYS A 60 -10.16 9.12 3.39
CA LYS A 60 -11.46 9.79 3.53
C LYS A 60 -12.65 8.83 3.42
N LYS A 61 -12.53 7.76 2.63
CA LYS A 61 -13.64 6.88 2.28
C LYS A 61 -13.82 5.71 3.25
N MET A 62 -12.71 5.12 3.70
CA MET A 62 -12.73 3.84 4.44
C MET A 62 -12.70 4.02 5.96
N PHE A 63 -12.18 5.15 6.44
CA PHE A 63 -12.02 5.39 7.86
C PHE A 63 -13.14 6.30 8.39
N PRO A 64 -13.81 5.91 9.48
CA PRO A 64 -14.95 6.65 10.01
C PRO A 64 -14.56 7.95 10.73
N THR A 65 -13.32 8.03 11.21
CA THR A 65 -12.80 9.16 11.98
C THR A 65 -11.90 10.05 11.13
N LYS A 66 -11.88 11.35 11.40
CA LYS A 66 -10.96 12.31 10.76
C LYS A 66 -9.55 12.35 11.38
N ASP A 67 -9.19 11.35 12.19
CA ASP A 67 -7.83 11.11 12.68
C ASP A 67 -7.00 10.47 11.56
N TYR A 68 -6.58 11.31 10.61
CA TYR A 68 -5.99 10.85 9.35
C TYR A 68 -4.60 10.26 9.55
N PHE A 69 -3.79 10.80 10.48
CA PHE A 69 -2.48 10.22 10.78
C PHE A 69 -2.61 8.78 11.29
N ARG A 70 -3.44 8.51 12.31
CA ARG A 70 -3.59 7.13 12.79
C ARG A 70 -4.25 6.21 11.77
N SER A 71 -5.23 6.72 11.02
CA SER A 71 -5.86 5.97 9.92
C SER A 71 -4.85 5.57 8.83
N SER A 72 -3.87 6.43 8.55
CA SER A 72 -2.82 6.16 7.57
C SER A 72 -1.83 5.09 7.99
N LEU A 73 -1.56 4.94 9.29
CA LEU A 73 -0.77 3.82 9.82
C LEU A 73 -1.51 2.49 9.64
N TRP A 74 -2.82 2.48 9.87
CA TRP A 74 -3.64 1.31 9.57
C TRP A 74 -3.69 0.99 8.08
N LEU A 75 -3.80 2.00 7.23
CA LEU A 75 -3.75 1.81 5.79
C LEU A 75 -2.40 1.22 5.34
N ALA A 76 -1.28 1.75 5.84
CA ALA A 76 0.06 1.22 5.58
C ALA A 76 0.19 -0.24 6.05
N PHE A 77 -0.24 -0.52 7.28
CA PHE A 77 -0.21 -1.88 7.83
C PHE A 77 -1.00 -2.87 6.98
N TYR A 78 -2.26 -2.56 6.67
CA TYR A 78 -3.12 -3.46 5.91
C TYR A 78 -2.74 -3.56 4.43
N LEU A 79 -2.05 -2.57 3.86
CA LEU A 79 -1.57 -2.69 2.50
C LEU A 79 -0.26 -3.47 2.43
N THR A 80 0.66 -3.30 3.38
CA THR A 80 2.01 -3.88 3.27
C THR A 80 2.12 -5.28 3.88
N ILE A 81 1.54 -5.52 5.06
CA ILE A 81 1.72 -6.79 5.76
C ILE A 81 0.99 -7.95 5.06
N PRO A 82 -0.29 -7.83 4.69
CA PRO A 82 -0.94 -8.85 3.87
C PRO A 82 -0.26 -9.05 2.51
N LEU A 83 0.11 -7.97 1.81
CA LEU A 83 0.80 -8.04 0.52
C LEU A 83 2.10 -8.82 0.62
N PHE A 84 2.97 -8.49 1.57
CA PHE A 84 4.20 -9.23 1.85
C PHE A 84 3.93 -10.70 2.17
N THR A 85 2.87 -10.98 2.94
CA THR A 85 2.47 -12.35 3.29
C THR A 85 2.07 -13.13 2.03
N TYR A 86 1.26 -12.53 1.16
CA TYR A 86 0.84 -13.15 -0.09
C TYR A 86 2.03 -13.38 -1.03
N ASP A 87 2.95 -12.43 -1.15
CA ASP A 87 4.16 -12.57 -1.97
C ASP A 87 5.12 -13.62 -1.40
N THR A 88 5.25 -13.70 -0.08
CA THR A 88 6.03 -14.77 0.57
C THR A 88 5.46 -16.15 0.25
N VAL A 89 4.13 -16.31 0.27
CA VAL A 89 3.49 -17.57 -0.09
C VAL A 89 3.62 -17.84 -1.59
N PHE A 90 3.30 -16.87 -2.44
CA PHE A 90 3.23 -17.05 -3.88
C PHE A 90 4.60 -17.18 -4.54
N ILE A 91 5.54 -16.29 -4.23
CA ILE A 91 6.88 -16.28 -4.83
C ILE A 91 7.82 -17.16 -4.00
N GLY A 92 7.80 -16.98 -2.68
CA GLY A 92 8.72 -17.66 -1.79
C GLY A 92 8.45 -19.16 -1.64
N VAL A 93 7.21 -19.53 -1.33
CA VAL A 93 6.83 -20.94 -1.09
C VAL A 93 6.46 -21.65 -2.40
N ILE A 94 5.49 -21.12 -3.15
CA ILE A 94 5.00 -21.78 -4.38
C ILE A 94 6.03 -21.64 -5.51
N GLY A 95 6.62 -20.45 -5.69
CA GLY A 95 7.66 -20.20 -6.68
C GLY A 95 9.05 -20.77 -6.33
N GLY A 96 9.25 -21.22 -5.08
CA GLY A 96 10.51 -21.84 -4.64
C GLY A 96 11.68 -20.87 -4.39
N GLU A 97 11.44 -19.56 -4.37
CA GLU A 97 12.49 -18.55 -4.15
C GLU A 97 12.87 -18.37 -2.67
N GLY A 98 12.10 -18.92 -1.73
CA GLY A 98 12.31 -18.70 -0.30
C GLY A 98 12.22 -17.22 0.07
N LEU A 99 13.21 -16.68 0.79
CA LEU A 99 13.33 -15.23 1.05
C LEU A 99 14.25 -14.49 0.05
N LYS A 100 14.82 -15.20 -0.93
CA LYS A 100 15.69 -14.59 -1.96
C LYS A 100 14.90 -13.65 -2.87
N PHE A 101 13.57 -13.74 -2.88
CA PHE A 101 12.73 -12.82 -3.63
C PHE A 101 12.85 -11.38 -3.13
N LEU A 102 13.22 -11.13 -1.87
CA LEU A 102 13.32 -9.76 -1.35
C LEU A 102 14.34 -8.89 -2.10
N PRO A 103 15.61 -9.31 -2.27
CA PRO A 103 16.55 -8.57 -3.11
C PRO A 103 16.27 -8.73 -4.61
N LYS A 104 15.74 -9.87 -5.06
CA LYS A 104 15.49 -10.14 -6.49
C LYS A 104 14.32 -9.32 -7.06
N TYR A 105 13.25 -9.19 -6.30
CA TYR A 105 12.05 -8.40 -6.61
C TYR A 105 12.11 -7.08 -5.83
N TRP A 106 13.21 -6.33 -6.00
CA TRP A 106 13.50 -5.12 -5.23
C TRP A 106 12.36 -4.09 -5.25
N TYR A 107 11.59 -4.03 -6.34
CA TYR A 107 10.44 -3.14 -6.48
C TYR A 107 9.29 -3.51 -5.52
N LEU A 108 9.06 -4.80 -5.25
CA LEU A 108 8.10 -5.23 -4.23
C LEU A 108 8.59 -4.81 -2.85
N THR A 109 9.87 -5.08 -2.57
CA THR A 109 10.53 -4.66 -1.32
C THR A 109 10.41 -3.15 -1.11
N PHE A 110 10.63 -2.36 -2.15
CA PHE A 110 10.44 -0.91 -2.11
C PHE A 110 9.03 -0.54 -1.62
N PHE A 111 7.98 -1.17 -2.15
CA PHE A 111 6.59 -0.89 -1.74
C PHE A 111 6.26 -1.34 -0.32
N TYR A 112 6.89 -2.40 0.18
CA TYR A 112 6.71 -2.82 1.58
C TYR A 112 7.18 -1.75 2.56
N PHE A 113 8.15 -0.92 2.19
CA PHE A 113 8.67 0.15 3.02
C PHE A 113 8.10 1.53 2.68
N SER A 114 7.96 1.86 1.39
CA SER A 114 7.60 3.21 0.96
C SER A 114 6.22 3.64 1.45
N PHE A 115 5.26 2.72 1.55
CA PHE A 115 3.92 3.01 2.08
C PHE A 115 3.91 3.39 3.57
N TRP A 116 4.89 2.94 4.36
CA TRP A 116 5.06 3.37 5.75
C TRP A 116 5.54 4.81 5.89
N VAL A 117 6.11 5.39 4.84
CA VAL A 117 6.48 6.80 4.79
C VAL A 117 5.38 7.60 4.10
N GLN A 118 4.95 7.12 2.94
CA GLN A 118 4.02 7.81 2.05
C GLN A 118 2.65 8.04 2.68
N PHE A 119 2.00 7.00 3.25
CA PHE A 119 0.66 7.20 3.81
C PHE A 119 0.65 8.10 5.05
N PRO A 120 1.59 7.98 6.01
CA PRO A 120 1.68 8.93 7.13
C PRO A 120 1.84 10.38 6.69
N LEU A 121 2.67 10.66 5.67
CA LEU A 121 2.81 12.01 5.14
C LEU A 121 1.49 12.52 4.54
N ILE A 122 0.77 11.69 3.78
CA ILE A 122 -0.56 12.03 3.26
C ILE A 122 -1.56 12.28 4.40
N GLY A 123 -1.54 11.44 5.44
CA GLY A 123 -2.38 11.59 6.62
C GLY A 123 -2.15 12.91 7.34
N LEU A 124 -0.88 13.27 7.58
CA LEU A 124 -0.50 14.55 8.20
C LEU A 124 -0.96 15.75 7.37
N LEU A 125 -0.78 15.71 6.05
CA LEU A 125 -1.23 16.79 5.16
C LEU A 125 -2.76 16.96 5.18
N LEU A 126 -3.51 15.86 5.21
CA LEU A 126 -4.98 15.92 5.32
C LEU A 126 -5.45 16.48 6.66
N GLU A 127 -4.77 16.13 7.75
CA GLU A 127 -5.07 16.63 9.08
C GLU A 127 -4.79 18.14 9.21
N LYS A 128 -3.63 18.59 8.71
CA LYS A 128 -3.28 20.02 8.64
C LYS A 128 -4.33 20.80 7.83
N ASN A 129 -4.68 20.32 6.64
CA ASN A 129 -5.69 20.97 5.80
C ASN A 129 -7.09 21.04 6.46
N LEU A 130 -7.43 20.06 7.30
CA LEU A 130 -8.68 20.07 8.06
C LEU A 130 -8.66 21.11 9.18
N GLN A 131 -7.55 21.22 9.90
CA GLN A 131 -7.37 22.22 10.97
C GLN A 131 -7.44 23.64 10.41
N GLU A 132 -6.75 23.92 9.29
CA GLU A 132 -6.79 25.23 8.63
C GLU A 132 -8.19 25.63 8.20
N LYS A 133 -8.97 24.69 7.64
CA LYS A 133 -10.37 24.95 7.26
C LYS A 133 -11.26 25.26 8.45
N ASN A 134 -11.07 24.57 9.57
CA ASN A 134 -11.83 24.84 10.79
C ASN A 134 -11.44 26.16 11.47
N ALA A 135 -10.25 26.70 11.20
CA ALA A 135 -9.81 27.99 11.73
C ALA A 135 -10.34 29.19 10.91
N LEU A 136 -10.79 28.96 9.68
CA LEU A 136 -11.24 29.98 8.74
C LEU A 136 -12.77 30.09 8.63
N GLY A 137 -13.52 29.16 9.22
CA GLY A 137 -14.99 29.11 9.20
C GLY A 137 -15.57 29.28 10.59
#